data_AF-A0A3A6UAB9-F1
#
_entry.id   AF-A0A3A6UAB9-F1
#
_cell.length_a   1.000
_cell.length_b   1.000
_cell.length_c   1.000
_cell.angle_alpha   90.00
_cell.angle_beta   90.00
_cell.angle_gamma   90.00
#
_symmetry.space_group_name_H-M   'P 1'
#
loop_
_entity.id
_entity.type
_entity.pdbx_description
1 polymer ?
#
loop_
_entity_poly.entity_id
_entity_poly.type
_entity_poly.pdbx_seq_one_letter_code
_entity_poly.pdbx_strand_id
1 'polypeptide(L)' 'MPRLTKLEDDIRKRVNTLEEYQLRFELMHSELNDSEFKKKADFKIALDSALEVIELLYKRLKKRK' A
#
# COMPACT_ATOMS: atom_id res chain seq x y z
N MET A 1 10.32 12.55 17.61
CA MET A 1 9.13 11.98 16.94
C MET A 1 8.93 10.55 17.42
N PRO A 2 7.70 10.08 17.68
CA PRO A 2 7.47 8.67 18.00
C PRO A 2 7.97 7.78 16.85
N ARG A 3 8.25 6.49 17.16
CA ARG A 3 8.81 5.52 16.21
C ARG A 3 8.01 5.51 14.91
N LEU A 4 8.70 5.74 13.80
CA LEU A 4 8.19 5.46 12.47
C LEU A 4 8.11 3.95 12.30
N THR A 5 7.01 3.48 11.72
CA THR A 5 6.96 2.11 11.22
C THR A 5 7.95 1.95 10.08
N LYS A 6 8.42 0.73 9.82
CA LYS A 6 9.34 0.46 8.70
C LYS A 6 8.78 0.97 7.36
N LEU A 7 7.47 0.82 7.14
CA LEU A 7 6.79 1.35 5.95
C LEU A 7 6.92 2.87 5.83
N GLU A 8 6.66 3.62 6.90
CA GLU A 8 6.79 5.08 6.88
C GLU A 8 8.25 5.54 6.68
N ASP A 9 9.21 4.82 7.25
CA ASP A 9 10.64 5.05 7.03
C ASP A 9 11.02 4.80 5.57
N ASP A 10 10.55 3.70 4.98
CA ASP A 10 10.80 3.34 3.58
C ASP A 10 10.19 4.38 2.63
N ILE A 11 8.98 4.88 2.92
CA ILE A 11 8.33 5.97 2.17
C ILE A 11 9.15 7.27 2.27
N ARG A 12 9.65 7.63 3.47
CA ARG A 12 10.50 8.82 3.65
C ARG A 12 11.82 8.72 2.89
N LYS A 13 12.44 7.54 2.96
CA LYS A 13 13.71 7.22 2.28
C LYS A 13 13.53 6.99 0.78
N ARG A 14 12.28 6.98 0.28
CA ARG A 14 11.93 6.73 -1.13
C ARG A 14 12.49 5.39 -1.61
N VAL A 15 12.43 4.36 -0.75
CA VAL A 15 12.89 3.00 -1.07
C VAL A 15 12.08 2.41 -2.23
N ASN A 16 10.78 2.66 -2.22
CA ASN A 16 9.90 2.40 -3.36
C ASN A 16 9.23 3.72 -3.77
N THR A 17 8.66 3.79 -4.97
CA THR A 17 7.78 4.88 -5.42
C THR A 17 6.32 4.57 -5.11
N LEU A 18 5.42 5.55 -5.30
CA LEU A 18 3.98 5.31 -5.11
C LEU A 18 3.45 4.36 -6.19
N GLU A 19 3.94 4.56 -7.42
CA GLU A 19 3.59 3.78 -8.60
C GLU A 19 4.00 2.31 -8.43
N GLU A 20 5.16 2.04 -7.81
CA GLU A 20 5.58 0.67 -7.50
C GLU A 20 4.67 -0.02 -6.47
N TYR A 21 4.15 0.71 -5.49
CA TYR A 21 3.15 0.16 -4.58
C TYR A 21 1.83 -0.10 -5.30
N GLN A 22 1.33 0.86 -6.09
CA GLN A 22 0.11 0.69 -6.88
C GLN A 22 0.16 -0.55 -7.76
N LEU A 23 1.26 -0.73 -8.51
CA LEU A 23 1.46 -1.91 -9.37
C LEU A 23 1.43 -3.23 -8.57
N ARG A 24 2.05 -3.27 -7.39
CA ARG A 24 2.02 -4.48 -6.54
C ARG A 24 0.60 -4.79 -6.07
N PHE A 25 -0.19 -3.78 -5.70
CA PHE A 25 -1.58 -3.98 -5.28
C PHE A 25 -2.45 -4.41 -6.46
N GLU A 26 -2.26 -3.87 -7.66
CA GLU A 26 -2.94 -4.32 -8.87
C GLU A 26 -2.68 -5.80 -9.16
N LEU A 27 -1.42 -6.25 -9.03
CA LEU A 27 -1.06 -7.66 -9.18
C LEU A 27 -1.76 -8.52 -8.11
N MET A 28 -1.75 -8.10 -6.84
CA MET A 28 -2.45 -8.81 -5.76
C MET A 28 -3.96 -8.88 -6.01
N HIS A 29 -4.58 -7.85 -6.58
CA HIS A 29 -5.99 -7.90 -6.99
C HIS A 29 -6.23 -8.90 -8.11
N SER A 30 -5.35 -8.96 -9.12
CA SER A 30 -5.44 -9.96 -10.19
C SER A 30 -5.35 -11.37 -9.62
N GLU A 31 -4.33 -11.64 -8.81
CA GLU A 31 -4.12 -12.94 -8.16
C GLU A 31 -5.31 -13.34 -7.28
N LEU A 32 -5.87 -12.39 -6.53
CA LEU A 32 -7.05 -12.64 -5.69
C LEU A 32 -8.29 -12.96 -6.55
N ASN A 33 -8.49 -12.24 -7.66
CA ASN A 33 -9.59 -12.48 -8.58
C ASN A 33 -9.49 -13.87 -9.23
N ASP A 34 -8.27 -14.29 -9.58
CA ASP A 34 -7.99 -15.57 -10.23
C ASP A 34 -7.98 -16.76 -9.24
N SER A 35 -7.83 -16.51 -7.94
CA SER A 35 -7.83 -17.55 -6.90
C SER A 35 -9.19 -18.25 -6.72
N GLU A 36 -9.26 -19.42 -6.09
CA GLU A 36 -10.54 -20.03 -5.67
C GLU A 36 -10.98 -19.61 -4.24
N PHE A 37 -10.43 -18.50 -3.73
CA PHE A 37 -10.62 -18.13 -2.33
C PHE A 37 -12.07 -17.76 -2.01
N LYS A 38 -12.63 -18.30 -0.92
CA LYS A 38 -14.05 -18.08 -0.55
C LYS A 38 -14.35 -16.66 -0.04
N LYS A 39 -13.35 -15.93 0.47
CA LYS A 39 -13.51 -14.58 1.04
C LYS A 39 -12.82 -13.49 0.21
N LYS A 40 -12.93 -13.55 -1.12
CA LYS A 40 -12.34 -12.53 -2.02
C LYS A 40 -12.80 -11.12 -1.69
N ALA A 41 -14.07 -10.94 -1.33
CA ALA A 41 -14.62 -9.62 -1.02
C ALA A 41 -13.89 -8.96 0.15
N ASP A 42 -13.74 -9.67 1.28
CA ASP A 42 -13.04 -9.16 2.47
C ASP A 42 -11.58 -8.80 2.17
N PHE A 43 -10.90 -9.65 1.41
CA PHE A 43 -9.51 -9.41 1.02
C PHE A 43 -9.38 -8.24 0.04
N LYS A 44 -10.33 -8.07 -0.88
CA LYS A 44 -10.36 -6.93 -1.80
C LYS A 44 -10.47 -5.62 -1.02
N ILE A 45 -11.38 -5.56 -0.05
CA ILE A 45 -11.54 -4.39 0.84
C ILE A 45 -10.25 -4.12 1.62
N ALA A 46 -9.59 -5.17 2.11
CA ALA A 46 -8.34 -5.03 2.84
C ALA A 46 -7.20 -4.49 1.95
N LEU A 47 -7.11 -4.97 0.70
CA LEU A 47 -6.14 -4.48 -0.28
C LEU A 47 -6.40 -3.01 -0.63
N ASP A 48 -7.65 -2.66 -0.93
CA ASP A 48 -8.06 -1.28 -1.24
C ASP A 48 -7.72 -0.33 -0.06
N SER A 49 -8.06 -0.74 1.17
CA SER A 49 -7.79 0.04 2.38
C SER A 49 -6.29 0.22 2.64
N ALA A 50 -5.48 -0.82 2.40
CA ALA A 50 -4.04 -0.74 2.60
C ALA A 50 -3.37 0.18 1.56
N LEU A 51 -3.85 0.19 0.31
CA LEU A 51 -3.38 1.13 -0.70
C LEU A 51 -3.72 2.58 -0.32
N GLU A 52 -4.94 2.84 0.17
CA GLU A 52 -5.34 4.17 0.63
C GLU A 52 -4.44 4.68 1.77
N VAL A 53 -4.10 3.81 2.74
CA VAL A 53 -3.15 4.15 3.80
C VAL A 53 -1.79 4.54 3.24
N ILE A 54 -1.26 3.77 2.27
CA ILE A 54 0.02 4.09 1.61
C ILE A 54 -0.05 5.45 0.92
N GLU A 55 -1.11 5.73 0.17
CA GLU A 55 -1.31 7.03 -0.50
C GLU A 55 -1.34 8.20 0.49
N LEU A 56 -2.04 8.04 1.61
CA LEU A 56 -2.08 9.03 2.69
C LEU A 56 -0.69 9.25 3.29
N LEU A 57 0.07 8.18 3.53
CA LEU A 57 1.44 8.27 4.02
C LEU A 57 2.35 9.00 3.04
N TYR A 58 2.26 8.70 1.73
CA TYR A 58 3.00 9.44 0.71
C TYR A 58 2.65 10.92 0.69
N LYS A 59 1.36 11.27 0.70
CA LYS A 59 0.90 12.67 0.75
C LYS A 59 1.43 13.40 1.98
N ARG A 60 1.39 12.75 3.15
CA ARG A 60 1.84 13.33 4.43
C ARG A 60 3.35 13.48 4.52
N LEU A 61 4.12 12.51 4.00
CA LEU A 61 5.56 12.42 4.19
C LEU A 61 6.36 13.09 3.06
N LYS A 62 5.75 13.33 1.88
CA LYS A 62 6.37 14.05 0.76
C LYS A 62 6.54 15.56 1.01
N LYS A 63 5.93 16.11 2.07
CA LYS A 63 6.03 17.53 2.47
C LYS A 63 6.86 17.73 3.76
N ARG A 64 8.18 17.56 3.68
CA ARG A 64 9.14 18.28 4.54
C ARG A 64 10.41 18.52 3.72
N LYS A 65 10.42 19.61 2.95
CA LYS A 65 11.66 20.32 2.60
C LYS A 65 11.98 21.26 3.75
#